data_AF-A0A6P8RM50-F1
#
_entry.id   AF-A0A6P8RM50-F1
#
_cell.length_a   1.000
_cell.length_b   1.000
_cell.length_c   1.000
_cell.angle_alpha   90.00
_cell.angle_beta   90.00
_cell.angle_gamma   90.00
#
_symmetry.space_group_name_H-M   'P 1'
#
loop_
_entity.id
_entity.type
_entity.pdbx_description
1 polymer ?
#
loop_
_entity_poly.entity_id
_entity_poly.type
_entity_poly.pdbx_seq_one_letter_code
_entity_poly.pdbx_strand_id
1 'polypeptide(L)'
;MMPLTACAVILLALSQVGCQMTEVELNMAPLSFDDQYSGCEEKMAAKMTSTDLLEKELERNSIFNEAWEKAETEWKATKGDGTLPQLPAGFKEEHSIAVMVYTGSFYSQLNEAVRLTGLSNNTYMEHFHYKAFHYYLTRALQLLKKDSSSGCQTVYKGVQGVLFKPSLGIGKTVRFGQFTSASRESFMAELFGTDTFFTITTCLGADLAFLSNQNFEEEVLIPPYEVFNVTEFNQKDHTFVLKSTKRTCSNYNCAYLGGIPQYSEDGDDVGINHFCFSLCSSSAGNSSGPKAKVDTTYKYCSSSAPRGGRLLFSMISPELITGIFLMITAVTPTLVSGV
;
A
#
# COMPACT_ATOMS: atom_id res chain seq x y z
N MET A 1 5.42 27.77 66.60
CA MET A 1 6.16 27.98 65.33
C MET A 1 6.14 26.68 64.53
N MET A 2 5.37 26.65 63.44
CA MET A 2 5.48 25.70 62.32
C MET A 2 6.70 26.09 61.43
N PRO A 3 7.22 25.28 60.48
CA PRO A 3 6.48 24.38 59.57
C PRO A 3 7.08 22.97 59.36
N LEU A 4 6.23 21.95 59.18
CA LEU A 4 5.89 21.31 57.89
C LEU A 4 7.11 20.99 57.01
N THR A 5 7.65 19.78 57.16
CA THR A 5 8.39 19.11 56.09
C THR A 5 7.37 18.58 55.07
N ALA A 6 7.19 19.35 54.00
CA ALA A 6 6.40 18.95 52.86
C ALA A 6 7.04 17.72 52.19
N CYS A 7 6.34 16.58 52.24
CA CYS A 7 6.56 15.48 51.32
C CYS A 7 6.13 15.97 49.93
N ALA A 8 7.08 16.51 49.16
CA ALA A 8 6.86 16.77 47.74
C ALA A 8 6.84 15.42 47.01
N VAL A 9 5.67 14.78 46.97
CA VAL A 9 5.38 13.75 45.97
C VAL A 9 5.32 14.48 44.63
N ILE A 10 6.47 14.59 43.96
CA ILE A 10 6.52 14.94 42.55
C ILE A 10 5.90 13.74 41.83
N LEU A 11 4.58 13.79 41.63
CA LEU A 11 3.93 13.03 40.58
C LEU A 11 4.55 13.51 39.28
N LEU A 12 5.57 12.77 38.82
CA LEU A 12 5.96 12.78 37.42
C LEU A 12 4.67 12.43 36.67
N ALA A 13 4.02 13.45 36.12
CA ALA A 13 3.11 13.26 35.01
C ALA A 13 3.96 12.66 33.90
N LEU A 14 4.06 11.33 33.89
CA LEU A 14 4.33 10.60 32.67
C LEU A 14 3.28 11.14 31.71
N SER A 15 3.72 11.97 30.77
CA SER A 15 2.93 12.26 29.60
C SER A 15 2.55 10.90 29.05
N GLN A 16 1.30 10.48 29.31
CA GLN A 16 0.78 9.33 28.64
C GLN A 16 0.82 9.74 27.18
N VAL A 17 1.79 9.17 26.45
CA VAL A 17 1.79 9.20 25.00
C VAL A 17 0.54 8.41 24.65
N GLY A 18 -0.60 9.10 24.62
CA GLY A 18 -1.84 8.53 24.17
C GLY A 18 -1.56 8.12 22.73
N CYS A 19 -1.57 6.82 22.48
CA CYS A 19 -1.60 6.32 21.11
C CYS A 19 -2.96 6.77 20.55
N GLN A 20 -2.98 7.94 19.94
CA GLN A 20 -4.20 8.49 19.38
C GLN A 20 -4.49 7.69 18.11
N MET A 21 -5.51 6.82 18.20
CA MET A 21 -6.02 6.10 17.04
C MET A 21 -6.48 7.10 15.98
N THR A 22 -6.04 6.89 14.75
CA THR A 22 -6.46 7.72 13.62
C THR A 22 -7.64 7.07 12.93
N GLU A 23 -8.79 7.73 12.87
CA GLU A 23 -9.91 7.27 12.05
C GLU A 23 -9.73 7.73 10.60
N VAL A 24 -9.91 6.81 9.65
CA VAL A 24 -9.78 7.10 8.21
C VAL A 24 -10.97 6.53 7.46
N GLU A 25 -11.53 7.32 6.55
CA GLU A 25 -12.56 6.84 5.64
C GLU A 25 -11.95 6.04 4.49
N LEU A 26 -12.42 4.81 4.31
CA LEU A 26 -12.14 4.00 3.14
C LEU A 26 -13.14 4.38 2.03
N ASN A 27 -12.65 5.02 0.97
CA ASN A 27 -13.44 5.56 -0.14
C ASN A 27 -12.83 5.17 -1.49
N MET A 28 -13.17 5.86 -2.58
CA MET A 28 -12.62 5.60 -3.92
C MET A 28 -11.26 6.25 -4.18
N ALA A 29 -10.62 6.82 -3.15
CA ALA A 29 -9.32 7.49 -3.17
C ALA A 29 -9.17 8.57 -4.26
N PRO A 30 -9.99 9.63 -4.25
CA PRO A 30 -10.01 10.64 -5.31
C PRO A 30 -8.72 11.46 -5.44
N LEU A 31 -7.86 11.46 -4.42
CA LEU A 31 -6.60 12.21 -4.39
C LEU A 31 -5.39 11.38 -4.84
N SER A 32 -5.61 10.11 -5.16
CA SER A 32 -4.56 9.16 -5.52
C SER A 32 -4.03 9.43 -6.93
N PHE A 33 -2.71 9.39 -7.09
CA PHE A 33 -2.08 9.20 -8.39
C PHE A 33 -2.03 7.70 -8.72
N ASP A 34 -2.82 7.29 -9.70
CA ASP A 34 -3.16 5.87 -9.92
C ASP A 34 -2.99 5.42 -11.37
N ASP A 35 -2.01 6.00 -12.07
CA ASP A 35 -1.78 5.77 -13.49
C ASP A 35 -1.51 4.29 -13.81
N GLN A 36 -2.29 3.75 -14.75
CA GLN A 36 -2.13 2.39 -15.28
C GLN A 36 -1.19 2.34 -16.48
N TYR A 37 -0.85 3.47 -17.07
CA TYR A 37 -0.08 3.61 -18.31
C TYR A 37 -0.69 2.85 -19.50
N SER A 38 -2.02 2.71 -19.51
CA SER A 38 -2.74 1.92 -20.50
C SER A 38 -2.60 2.55 -21.89
N GLY A 39 -2.04 1.79 -22.83
CA GLY A 39 -1.81 2.23 -24.21
C GLY A 39 -0.58 3.13 -24.40
N CYS A 40 0.21 3.37 -23.34
CA CYS A 40 1.46 4.11 -23.42
C CYS A 40 2.64 3.43 -22.71
N GLU A 41 2.53 2.14 -22.41
CA GLU A 41 3.53 1.35 -21.71
C GLU A 41 4.91 1.48 -22.39
N GLU A 42 4.97 1.20 -23.69
CA GLU A 42 6.24 1.27 -24.44
C GLU A 42 6.74 2.71 -24.63
N LYS A 43 5.84 3.70 -24.74
CA LYS A 43 6.22 5.11 -24.82
C LYS A 43 6.80 5.60 -23.50
N MET A 44 6.22 5.18 -22.38
CA MET A 44 6.72 5.50 -21.05
C MET A 44 8.05 4.79 -20.81
N ALA A 45 8.19 3.50 -21.20
CA ALA A 45 9.47 2.79 -21.18
C ALA A 45 10.58 3.54 -21.96
N ALA A 46 10.29 3.95 -23.19
CA ALA A 46 11.22 4.72 -24.01
C ALA A 46 11.55 6.07 -23.37
N LYS A 47 10.58 6.72 -22.71
CA LYS A 47 10.80 7.96 -21.98
C LYS A 47 11.73 7.73 -20.77
N MET A 48 11.57 6.62 -20.04
CA MET A 48 12.45 6.29 -18.92
C MET A 48 13.90 6.08 -19.37
N THR A 49 14.13 5.45 -20.53
CA THR A 49 15.48 5.22 -21.05
C THR A 49 16.11 6.44 -21.72
N SER A 50 15.29 7.33 -22.30
CA SER A 50 15.78 8.51 -23.04
C SER A 50 15.95 9.77 -22.18
N THR A 51 15.63 9.69 -20.89
CA THR A 51 15.75 10.81 -19.96
C THR A 51 16.34 10.35 -18.65
N ASP A 52 17.05 11.24 -17.95
CA ASP A 52 17.62 10.94 -16.64
C ASP A 52 16.56 11.05 -15.51
N LEU A 53 15.35 10.52 -15.75
CA LEU A 53 14.23 10.74 -14.83
C LEU A 53 14.48 10.01 -13.50
N LEU A 54 14.86 8.73 -13.54
CA LEU A 54 15.14 7.97 -12.34
C LEU A 54 16.33 8.57 -11.59
N GLU A 55 17.40 8.92 -12.30
CA GLU A 55 18.61 9.53 -11.74
C GLU A 55 18.27 10.83 -10.99
N LYS A 56 17.43 11.69 -11.57
CA LYS A 56 16.95 12.91 -10.90
C LYS A 56 16.09 12.63 -9.66
N GLU A 57 15.31 11.54 -9.67
CA GLU A 57 14.52 11.12 -8.51
C GLU A 57 15.44 10.63 -7.37
N LEU A 58 16.48 9.86 -7.71
CA LEU A 58 17.49 9.36 -6.78
C LEU A 58 18.33 10.51 -6.19
N GLU A 59 18.83 11.44 -7.01
CA GLU A 59 19.59 12.61 -6.57
C GLU A 59 18.81 13.51 -5.60
N ARG A 60 17.48 13.56 -5.77
CA ARG A 60 16.60 14.41 -4.96
C ARG A 60 16.32 13.83 -3.57
N ASN A 61 16.36 12.52 -3.42
CA ASN A 61 16.01 11.85 -2.16
C ASN A 61 17.06 10.80 -1.81
N SER A 62 17.96 11.15 -0.87
CA SER A 62 19.04 10.26 -0.44
C SER A 62 18.54 8.94 0.13
N ILE A 63 17.38 8.91 0.80
CA ILE A 63 16.78 7.69 1.33
C ILE A 63 16.32 6.79 0.18
N PHE A 64 15.76 7.38 -0.88
CA PHE A 64 15.39 6.65 -2.08
C PHE A 64 16.63 6.10 -2.79
N ASN A 65 17.68 6.92 -2.92
CA ASN A 65 18.95 6.49 -3.52
C ASN A 65 19.59 5.31 -2.76
N GLU A 66 19.71 5.42 -1.44
CA GLU A 66 20.25 4.35 -0.59
C GLU A 66 19.43 3.05 -0.71
N ALA A 67 18.08 3.17 -0.76
CA ALA A 67 17.21 2.02 -0.95
C ALA A 67 17.42 1.37 -2.33
N TRP A 68 17.59 2.18 -3.38
CA TRP A 68 17.83 1.72 -4.75
C TRP A 68 19.19 1.02 -4.89
N GLU A 69 20.27 1.63 -4.40
CA GLU A 69 21.63 1.03 -4.42
C GLU A 69 21.67 -0.31 -3.67
N LYS A 70 20.98 -0.38 -2.53
CA LYS A 70 20.84 -1.61 -1.76
C LYS A 70 20.11 -2.68 -2.58
N ALA A 71 18.95 -2.35 -3.16
CA ALA A 71 18.17 -3.27 -3.98
C ALA A 71 18.92 -3.73 -5.23
N GLU A 72 19.72 -2.87 -5.87
CA GLU A 72 20.61 -3.26 -6.98
C GLU A 72 21.65 -4.30 -6.56
N THR A 73 22.24 -4.11 -5.38
CA THR A 73 23.25 -5.02 -4.84
C THR A 73 22.65 -6.39 -4.53
N GLU A 74 21.48 -6.41 -3.89
CA GLU A 74 20.73 -7.62 -3.59
C GLU A 74 20.28 -8.33 -4.87
N TRP A 75 19.71 -7.60 -5.84
CA TRP A 75 19.31 -8.15 -7.14
C TRP A 75 20.47 -8.80 -7.89
N LYS A 76 21.67 -8.18 -7.87
CA LYS A 76 22.88 -8.75 -8.48
C LYS A 76 23.26 -10.08 -7.81
N ALA A 77 23.15 -10.17 -6.48
CA ALA A 77 23.39 -11.41 -5.75
C ALA A 77 22.37 -12.49 -6.11
N THR A 78 21.07 -12.16 -6.13
CA THR A 78 20.00 -13.11 -6.48
C THR A 78 20.11 -13.61 -7.93
N LYS A 79 20.52 -12.75 -8.88
CA LYS A 79 20.81 -13.22 -10.24
C LYS A 79 21.98 -14.20 -10.31
N GLY A 80 22.98 -14.02 -9.45
CA GLY A 80 24.19 -14.85 -9.41
C GLY A 80 23.99 -16.23 -8.78
N ASP A 81 22.99 -16.40 -7.92
CA ASP A 81 22.74 -17.66 -7.21
C ASP A 81 21.98 -18.71 -8.05
N GLY A 82 21.38 -18.30 -9.17
CA GLY A 82 20.64 -19.18 -10.09
C GLY A 82 19.31 -19.71 -9.55
N THR A 83 18.81 -19.17 -8.44
CA THR A 83 17.54 -19.58 -7.80
C THR A 83 16.34 -18.80 -8.28
N LEU A 84 16.55 -17.74 -9.08
CA LEU A 84 15.46 -16.93 -9.63
C LEU A 84 14.56 -17.76 -10.55
N PRO A 85 13.23 -17.69 -10.36
CA PRO A 85 12.30 -18.25 -11.32
C PRO A 85 12.39 -17.51 -12.65
N GLN A 86 11.87 -18.13 -13.71
CA GLN A 86 11.76 -17.47 -15.00
C GLN A 86 10.85 -16.25 -14.87
N LEU A 87 11.39 -15.08 -15.19
CA LEU A 87 10.62 -13.84 -15.22
C LEU A 87 9.80 -13.73 -16.52
N PRO A 88 8.65 -13.01 -16.50
CA PRO A 88 7.82 -12.82 -17.68
C PRO A 88 8.56 -12.14 -18.84
N ALA A 89 8.08 -12.37 -20.06
CA ALA A 89 8.58 -11.66 -21.23
C ALA A 89 8.42 -10.14 -21.07
N GLY A 90 9.49 -9.39 -21.32
CA GLY A 90 9.52 -7.93 -21.16
C GLY A 90 9.79 -7.45 -19.72
N PHE A 91 9.99 -8.36 -18.77
CA PHE A 91 10.40 -8.02 -17.42
C PHE A 91 11.90 -7.65 -17.42
N LYS A 92 12.22 -6.40 -17.02
CA LYS A 92 13.57 -5.85 -16.99
C LYS A 92 14.11 -5.77 -15.56
N GLU A 93 15.40 -5.51 -15.41
CA GLU A 93 16.05 -5.42 -14.10
C GLU A 93 15.47 -4.31 -13.23
N GLU A 94 15.11 -3.17 -13.83
CA GLU A 94 14.51 -2.03 -13.13
C GLU A 94 13.17 -2.38 -12.49
N HIS A 95 12.43 -3.35 -13.06
CA HIS A 95 11.20 -3.86 -12.46
C HIS A 95 11.50 -4.66 -11.18
N SER A 96 12.51 -5.52 -11.19
CA SER A 96 12.93 -6.27 -10.00
C SER A 96 13.42 -5.33 -8.90
N ILE A 97 14.27 -4.37 -9.27
CA ILE A 97 14.84 -3.40 -8.34
C ILE A 97 13.72 -2.55 -7.74
N ALA A 98 12.79 -2.05 -8.55
CA ALA A 98 11.63 -1.29 -8.06
C ALA A 98 10.79 -2.11 -7.06
N VAL A 99 10.54 -3.39 -7.34
CA VAL A 99 9.87 -4.29 -6.39
C VAL A 99 10.65 -4.38 -5.08
N MET A 100 11.95 -4.68 -5.13
CA MET A 100 12.81 -4.80 -3.94
C MET A 100 12.91 -3.49 -3.12
N VAL A 101 12.94 -2.33 -3.80
CA VAL A 101 12.93 -1.02 -3.12
C VAL A 101 11.62 -0.80 -2.39
N TYR A 102 10.50 -1.17 -3.02
CA TYR A 102 9.18 -1.05 -2.42
C TYR A 102 9.05 -1.98 -1.20
N THR A 103 9.30 -3.29 -1.36
CA THR A 103 9.15 -4.26 -0.27
C THR A 103 10.19 -4.08 0.85
N GLY A 104 11.28 -3.35 0.58
CA GLY A 104 12.26 -2.95 1.58
C GLY A 104 11.79 -1.75 2.41
N SER A 105 12.58 -0.67 2.41
CA SER A 105 12.42 0.45 3.35
C SER A 105 11.62 1.64 2.79
N PHE A 106 11.23 1.62 1.50
CA PHE A 106 10.74 2.82 0.83
C PHE A 106 9.23 2.84 0.54
N TYR A 107 8.48 1.76 0.84
CA TYR A 107 7.02 1.71 0.60
C TYR A 107 6.27 2.90 1.20
N SER A 108 6.66 3.36 2.40
CA SER A 108 5.91 4.37 3.16
C SER A 108 5.94 5.73 2.47
N GLN A 109 7.11 6.18 1.99
CA GLN A 109 7.27 7.45 1.28
C GLN A 109 6.61 7.42 -0.09
N LEU A 110 6.73 6.30 -0.84
CA LEU A 110 6.03 6.17 -2.11
C LEU A 110 4.52 6.23 -1.89
N ASN A 111 4.00 5.45 -0.95
CA ASN A 111 2.56 5.37 -0.69
C ASN A 111 1.98 6.69 -0.21
N GLU A 112 2.70 7.46 0.60
CA GLU A 112 2.30 8.81 0.99
C GLU A 112 2.20 9.73 -0.23
N ALA A 113 3.24 9.76 -1.08
CA ALA A 113 3.23 10.60 -2.27
C ALA A 113 2.12 10.21 -3.24
N VAL A 114 1.91 8.90 -3.46
CA VAL A 114 0.84 8.37 -4.31
C VAL A 114 -0.53 8.80 -3.79
N ARG A 115 -0.75 8.77 -2.47
CA ARG A 115 -2.04 9.12 -1.86
C ARG A 115 -2.40 10.61 -2.00
N LEU A 116 -1.41 11.50 -2.09
CA LEU A 116 -1.60 12.94 -1.93
C LEU A 116 -1.44 13.77 -3.20
N THR A 117 -0.85 13.22 -4.27
CA THR A 117 -0.41 14.00 -5.44
C THR A 117 -1.27 13.83 -6.69
N GLY A 118 -2.39 13.10 -6.60
CA GLY A 118 -3.37 12.93 -7.68
C GLY A 118 -4.53 13.93 -7.65
N LEU A 119 -4.36 15.11 -7.04
CA LEU A 119 -5.41 16.14 -7.01
C LEU A 119 -5.57 16.85 -8.36
N SER A 120 -4.47 17.07 -9.09
CA SER A 120 -4.47 17.73 -10.40
C SER A 120 -3.22 17.35 -11.20
N ASN A 121 -3.23 17.57 -12.53
CA ASN A 121 -2.04 17.34 -13.35
C ASN A 121 -0.86 18.24 -12.93
N ASN A 122 -1.13 19.48 -12.53
CA ASN A 122 -0.08 20.38 -12.03
C ASN A 122 0.51 19.86 -10.71
N THR A 123 -0.34 19.43 -9.77
CA THR A 123 0.11 18.82 -8.51
C THR A 123 0.99 17.61 -8.77
N TYR A 124 0.57 16.72 -9.67
CA TYR A 124 1.36 15.56 -10.10
C TYR A 124 2.71 15.97 -10.69
N MET A 125 2.71 16.87 -11.68
CA MET A 125 3.94 17.28 -12.37
C MET A 125 4.94 17.94 -11.41
N GLU A 126 4.45 18.81 -10.52
CA GLU A 126 5.28 19.61 -9.61
C GLU A 126 5.69 18.88 -8.34
N HIS A 127 4.86 18.00 -7.78
CA HIS A 127 5.06 17.45 -6.42
C HIS A 127 5.22 15.92 -6.38
N PHE A 128 4.85 15.17 -7.43
CA PHE A 128 5.10 13.74 -7.46
C PHE A 128 6.50 13.46 -8.00
N HIS A 129 7.42 13.10 -7.11
CA HIS A 129 8.85 12.93 -7.41
C HIS A 129 9.27 11.47 -7.59
N TYR A 130 8.32 10.58 -7.86
CA TYR A 130 8.55 9.14 -8.01
C TYR A 130 7.91 8.63 -9.30
N LYS A 131 8.00 9.41 -10.38
CA LYS A 131 7.38 9.13 -11.69
C LYS A 131 7.98 7.89 -12.34
N ALA A 132 9.31 7.79 -12.37
CA ALA A 132 9.99 6.60 -12.91
C ALA A 132 9.77 5.40 -11.99
N PHE A 133 9.91 5.60 -10.69
CA PHE A 133 9.72 4.52 -9.72
C PHE A 133 8.29 3.94 -9.77
N HIS A 134 7.26 4.80 -9.76
CA HIS A 134 5.86 4.38 -9.90
C HIS A 134 5.61 3.63 -11.20
N TYR A 135 6.18 4.10 -12.32
CA TYR A 135 6.06 3.39 -13.60
C TYR A 135 6.66 1.99 -13.55
N TYR A 136 7.90 1.85 -13.08
CA TYR A 136 8.56 0.55 -13.00
C TYR A 136 7.81 -0.42 -12.09
N LEU A 137 7.34 0.05 -10.93
CA LEU A 137 6.57 -0.76 -10.00
C LEU A 137 5.22 -1.18 -10.58
N THR A 138 4.44 -0.25 -11.15
CA THR A 138 3.17 -0.57 -11.83
C THR A 138 3.40 -1.58 -12.95
N ARG A 139 4.44 -1.38 -13.78
CA ARG A 139 4.72 -2.27 -14.91
C ARG A 139 5.16 -3.66 -14.45
N ALA A 140 5.94 -3.75 -13.37
CA ALA A 140 6.33 -5.02 -12.75
C ALA A 140 5.08 -5.83 -12.37
N LEU A 141 4.14 -5.23 -11.62
CA LEU A 141 2.92 -5.91 -11.19
C LEU A 141 2.04 -6.36 -12.37
N GLN A 142 1.91 -5.54 -13.40
CA GLN A 142 1.16 -5.89 -14.61
C GLN A 142 1.75 -7.11 -15.32
N LEU A 143 3.08 -7.15 -15.49
CA LEU A 143 3.77 -8.25 -16.16
C LEU A 143 3.67 -9.55 -15.34
N LEU A 144 3.89 -9.48 -14.03
CA LEU A 144 3.77 -10.63 -13.11
C LEU A 144 2.34 -11.18 -13.08
N LYS A 145 1.34 -10.30 -12.96
CA LYS A 145 -0.06 -10.73 -12.93
C LYS A 145 -0.52 -11.32 -14.26
N LYS A 146 -0.02 -10.80 -15.39
CA LYS A 146 -0.33 -11.31 -16.74
C LYS A 146 0.25 -12.70 -16.99
N ASP A 147 1.46 -12.96 -16.50
CA ASP A 147 2.13 -14.25 -16.64
C ASP A 147 1.56 -15.31 -15.68
N SER A 148 0.99 -14.87 -14.56
CA SER A 148 0.33 -15.76 -13.60
C SER A 148 -0.93 -16.41 -14.19
N SER A 149 -0.99 -17.73 -14.12
CA SER A 149 -2.20 -18.52 -14.39
C SER A 149 -3.22 -18.45 -13.24
N SER A 150 -2.86 -17.82 -12.12
CA SER A 150 -3.73 -17.70 -10.95
C SER A 150 -4.84 -16.69 -11.19
N GLY A 151 -6.07 -17.07 -10.85
CA GLY A 151 -7.22 -16.18 -10.85
C GLY A 151 -7.15 -15.14 -9.73
N CYS A 152 -8.28 -14.89 -9.10
CA CYS A 152 -8.29 -14.08 -7.89
C CYS A 152 -7.81 -14.91 -6.70
N GLN A 153 -7.16 -14.26 -5.73
CA GLN A 153 -6.62 -14.88 -4.53
C GLN A 153 -7.05 -14.11 -3.28
N THR A 154 -7.20 -14.83 -2.16
CA THR A 154 -7.48 -14.23 -0.87
C THR A 154 -6.17 -13.93 -0.16
N VAL A 155 -6.05 -12.71 0.33
CA VAL A 155 -4.89 -12.17 1.06
C VAL A 155 -5.38 -11.36 2.26
N TYR A 156 -4.48 -11.06 3.18
CA TYR A 156 -4.77 -10.46 4.46
C TYR A 156 -3.89 -9.24 4.69
N LYS A 157 -4.45 -8.22 5.33
CA LYS A 157 -3.72 -7.01 5.72
C LYS A 157 -4.09 -6.58 7.12
N GLY A 158 -3.10 -6.61 8.00
CA GLY A 158 -3.16 -5.95 9.31
C GLY A 158 -2.71 -4.51 9.23
N VAL A 159 -3.32 -3.65 10.04
CA VAL A 159 -2.94 -2.25 10.18
C VAL A 159 -2.95 -1.87 11.66
N GLN A 160 -1.84 -1.29 12.12
CA GLN A 160 -1.71 -0.70 13.46
C GLN A 160 -1.98 0.81 13.43
N GLY A 161 -2.64 1.33 14.47
CA GLY A 161 -2.82 2.76 14.75
C GLY A 161 -3.90 3.46 13.93
N VAL A 162 -4.59 2.73 13.03
CA VAL A 162 -5.61 3.29 12.13
C VAL A 162 -6.88 2.46 12.22
N LEU A 163 -8.01 3.15 12.39
CA LEU A 163 -9.36 2.59 12.36
C LEU A 163 -10.05 3.02 11.06
N PHE A 164 -10.15 2.11 10.10
CA PHE A 164 -10.87 2.40 8.87
C PHE A 164 -12.38 2.29 9.07
N LYS A 165 -13.13 3.14 8.36
CA LYS A 165 -14.59 3.08 8.24
C LYS A 165 -14.99 3.13 6.77
N PRO A 166 -15.92 2.30 6.28
CA PRO A 166 -16.39 2.38 4.90
C PRO A 166 -17.19 3.68 4.71
N SER A 167 -16.67 4.61 3.92
CA SER A 167 -17.25 5.95 3.71
C SER A 167 -18.73 5.94 3.32
N LEU A 168 -19.11 4.98 2.46
CA LEU A 168 -20.47 4.84 1.94
C LEU A 168 -21.20 3.59 2.45
N GLY A 169 -20.60 2.84 3.39
CA GLY A 169 -21.14 1.62 3.98
C GLY A 169 -20.90 0.32 3.18
N ILE A 170 -21.47 -0.78 3.68
CA ILE A 170 -21.40 -2.11 3.07
C ILE A 170 -22.12 -2.13 1.71
N GLY A 171 -21.61 -2.90 0.76
CA GLY A 171 -22.13 -3.02 -0.61
C GLY A 171 -21.68 -1.89 -1.53
N LYS A 172 -20.78 -1.02 -1.07
CA LYS A 172 -20.19 0.06 -1.86
C LYS A 172 -18.77 -0.24 -2.25
N THR A 173 -18.34 0.42 -3.33
CA THR A 173 -17.00 0.26 -3.85
C THR A 173 -16.00 1.15 -3.15
N VAL A 174 -14.80 0.62 -2.97
CA VAL A 174 -13.65 1.31 -2.40
C VAL A 174 -12.39 0.99 -3.19
N ARG A 175 -11.37 1.83 -3.01
CA ARG A 175 -10.01 1.62 -3.49
C ARG A 175 -9.05 2.01 -2.38
N PHE A 176 -7.88 1.38 -2.33
CA PHE A 176 -6.83 1.81 -1.41
C PHE A 176 -6.14 3.11 -1.88
N GLY A 177 -6.11 3.38 -3.19
CA GLY A 177 -5.51 4.60 -3.73
C GLY A 177 -4.00 4.70 -3.55
N GLN A 178 -3.34 3.56 -3.32
CA GLN A 178 -1.91 3.41 -3.24
C GLN A 178 -1.57 1.95 -3.41
N PHE A 179 -0.28 1.64 -3.58
CA PHE A 179 0.16 0.25 -3.52
C PHE A 179 -0.12 -0.29 -2.13
N THR A 180 -0.64 -1.51 -2.08
CA THR A 180 -1.12 -2.12 -0.85
C THR A 180 -0.53 -3.50 -0.68
N SER A 181 0.46 -3.60 0.20
CA SER A 181 1.02 -4.87 0.63
C SER A 181 0.01 -5.61 1.50
N ALA A 182 -0.17 -6.88 1.18
CA ALA A 182 -0.95 -7.88 1.90
C ALA A 182 -0.18 -9.21 1.89
N SER A 183 -0.52 -10.12 2.79
CA SER A 183 0.08 -11.45 2.87
C SER A 183 -0.93 -12.53 2.47
N ARG A 184 -0.47 -13.62 1.87
CA ARG A 184 -1.30 -14.83 1.68
C ARG A 184 -1.60 -15.53 3.01
N GLU A 185 -0.79 -15.28 4.03
CA GLU A 185 -0.91 -15.87 5.36
C GLU A 185 -1.50 -14.86 6.36
N SER A 186 -2.65 -15.21 6.94
CA SER A 186 -3.35 -14.32 7.88
C SER A 186 -2.50 -13.97 9.09
N PHE A 187 -1.80 -14.95 9.66
CA PHE A 187 -0.89 -14.75 10.79
C PHE A 187 0.24 -13.78 10.48
N MET A 188 0.80 -13.81 9.26
CA MET A 188 1.83 -12.86 8.84
C MET A 188 1.26 -11.43 8.79
N ALA A 189 0.02 -11.26 8.32
CA ALA A 189 -0.64 -9.97 8.29
C ALA A 189 -0.90 -9.40 9.71
N GLU A 190 -1.21 -10.24 10.69
CA GLU A 190 -1.42 -9.83 12.10
C GLU A 190 -0.18 -9.20 12.73
N LEU A 191 1.03 -9.59 12.29
CA LEU A 191 2.29 -8.99 12.75
C LEU A 191 2.42 -7.50 12.41
N PHE A 192 1.68 -7.03 11.39
CA PHE A 192 1.64 -5.62 10.99
C PHE A 192 0.53 -4.82 11.71
N GLY A 193 -0.25 -5.49 12.56
CA GLY A 193 -1.26 -4.87 13.42
C GLY A 193 -2.66 -5.48 13.27
N THR A 194 -3.48 -5.27 14.30
CA THR A 194 -4.84 -5.83 14.36
C THR A 194 -5.91 -4.76 14.63
N ASP A 195 -5.54 -3.48 14.67
CA ASP A 195 -6.48 -2.39 14.93
C ASP A 195 -7.50 -2.20 13.78
N THR A 196 -7.05 -2.40 12.54
CA THR A 196 -7.93 -2.73 11.41
C THR A 196 -7.38 -3.95 10.72
N PHE A 197 -8.25 -4.93 10.42
CA PHE A 197 -7.85 -6.13 9.70
C PHE A 197 -8.70 -6.35 8.44
N PHE A 198 -8.04 -6.55 7.31
CA PHE A 198 -8.70 -6.78 6.03
C PHE A 198 -8.49 -8.21 5.55
N THR A 199 -9.59 -8.87 5.20
CA THR A 199 -9.59 -10.06 4.33
C THR A 199 -9.96 -9.61 2.92
N ILE A 200 -9.05 -9.77 1.97
CA ILE A 200 -9.15 -9.18 0.64
C ILE A 200 -9.08 -10.29 -0.41
N THR A 201 -10.11 -10.42 -1.25
CA THR A 201 -10.00 -11.19 -2.49
C THR A 201 -9.56 -10.25 -3.61
N THR A 202 -8.28 -10.30 -3.99
CA THR A 202 -7.70 -9.50 -5.08
C THR A 202 -7.59 -10.32 -6.36
N CYS A 203 -7.84 -9.69 -7.50
CA CYS A 203 -7.65 -10.26 -8.83
C CYS A 203 -6.46 -9.64 -9.57
N LEU A 204 -5.96 -8.49 -9.11
CA LEU A 204 -4.85 -7.77 -9.74
C LEU A 204 -3.56 -7.78 -8.91
N GLY A 205 -3.63 -8.24 -7.66
CA GLY A 205 -2.47 -8.41 -6.81
C GLY A 205 -1.49 -9.42 -7.39
N ALA A 206 -0.22 -9.02 -7.49
CA ALA A 206 0.87 -9.88 -7.95
C ALA A 206 1.61 -10.47 -6.76
N ASP A 207 1.93 -11.76 -6.84
CA ASP A 207 2.77 -12.47 -5.87
C ASP A 207 4.22 -11.99 -6.02
N LEU A 208 4.80 -11.50 -4.92
CA LEU A 208 6.16 -10.97 -4.86
C LEU A 208 7.08 -11.85 -4.00
N ALA A 209 6.61 -12.98 -3.47
CA ALA A 209 7.36 -13.79 -2.51
C ALA A 209 8.75 -14.21 -3.04
N PHE A 210 8.88 -14.39 -4.36
CA PHE A 210 10.15 -14.76 -5.00
C PHE A 210 11.10 -13.58 -5.30
N LEU A 211 10.63 -12.33 -5.21
CA LEU A 211 11.45 -11.12 -5.40
C LEU A 211 11.70 -10.36 -4.10
N SER A 212 10.88 -10.58 -3.08
CA SER A 212 11.06 -9.94 -1.78
C SER A 212 12.19 -10.61 -1.00
N ASN A 213 13.09 -9.79 -0.44
CA ASN A 213 14.07 -10.26 0.55
C ASN A 213 13.40 -10.83 1.82
N GLN A 214 12.10 -10.59 1.98
CA GLN A 214 11.26 -11.09 3.07
C GLN A 214 10.25 -12.11 2.50
N ASN A 215 10.74 -13.10 1.77
CA ASN A 215 9.93 -14.15 1.15
C ASN A 215 8.93 -14.82 2.12
N PHE A 216 9.27 -14.93 3.40
CA PHE A 216 8.43 -15.48 4.46
C PHE A 216 7.15 -14.66 4.74
N GLU A 217 7.08 -13.40 4.29
CA GLU A 217 5.87 -12.59 4.38
C GLU A 217 4.79 -13.01 3.38
N GLU A 218 5.11 -13.86 2.39
CA GLU A 218 4.19 -14.31 1.35
C GLU A 218 3.45 -13.12 0.72
N GLU A 219 4.22 -12.08 0.40
CA GLU A 219 3.69 -10.77 0.03
C GLU A 219 3.00 -10.81 -1.34
N VAL A 220 1.78 -10.27 -1.37
CA VAL A 220 1.04 -9.95 -2.57
C VAL A 220 0.83 -8.44 -2.60
N LEU A 221 1.31 -7.80 -3.67
CA LEU A 221 1.17 -6.36 -3.85
C LEU A 221 0.00 -6.03 -4.75
N ILE A 222 -0.96 -5.31 -4.18
CA ILE A 222 -2.18 -4.86 -4.86
C ILE A 222 -1.94 -3.46 -5.47
N PRO A 223 -2.24 -3.24 -6.76
CA PRO A 223 -2.05 -1.95 -7.40
C PRO A 223 -3.08 -0.89 -6.93
N PRO A 224 -2.78 0.41 -7.03
CA PRO A 224 -3.64 1.50 -6.55
C PRO A 224 -5.04 1.57 -7.18
N TYR A 225 -5.19 0.99 -8.36
CA TYR A 225 -6.37 1.12 -9.24
C TYR A 225 -7.35 -0.05 -9.15
N GLU A 226 -7.08 -1.08 -8.35
CA GLU A 226 -8.05 -2.18 -8.17
C GLU A 226 -9.27 -1.71 -7.34
N VAL A 227 -10.48 -2.00 -7.85
CA VAL A 227 -11.74 -1.63 -7.21
C VAL A 227 -12.32 -2.82 -6.46
N PHE A 228 -12.63 -2.62 -5.18
CA PHE A 228 -13.19 -3.64 -4.30
C PHE A 228 -14.61 -3.27 -3.89
N ASN A 229 -15.48 -4.27 -3.74
CA ASN A 229 -16.74 -4.13 -3.02
C ASN A 229 -16.51 -4.45 -1.54
N VAL A 230 -17.02 -3.62 -0.64
CA VAL A 230 -17.06 -3.91 0.80
C VAL A 230 -18.20 -4.89 1.04
N THR A 231 -17.90 -6.18 1.16
CA THR A 231 -18.96 -7.19 1.34
C THR A 231 -19.37 -7.34 2.80
N GLU A 232 -18.42 -7.15 3.72
CA GLU A 232 -18.67 -7.23 5.17
C GLU A 232 -17.81 -6.18 5.90
N PHE A 233 -18.35 -5.61 6.98
CA PHE A 233 -17.62 -4.74 7.89
C PHE A 233 -18.15 -4.97 9.32
N ASN A 234 -17.27 -5.36 10.23
CA ASN A 234 -17.56 -5.45 11.65
C ASN A 234 -17.01 -4.22 12.36
N GLN A 235 -17.89 -3.34 12.84
CA GLN A 235 -17.48 -2.10 13.50
C GLN A 235 -16.82 -2.32 14.86
N LYS A 236 -17.17 -3.39 15.59
CA LYS A 236 -16.62 -3.65 16.93
C LYS A 236 -15.17 -4.14 16.84
N ASP A 237 -14.93 -5.04 15.90
CA ASP A 237 -13.62 -5.68 15.72
C ASP A 237 -12.78 -4.98 14.64
N HIS A 238 -13.33 -3.96 13.99
CA HIS A 238 -12.73 -3.22 12.87
C HIS A 238 -12.20 -4.11 11.75
N THR A 239 -12.98 -5.15 11.40
CA THR A 239 -12.62 -6.09 10.34
C THR A 239 -13.42 -5.84 9.06
N PHE A 240 -12.76 -6.03 7.92
CA PHE A 240 -13.33 -5.86 6.59
C PHE A 240 -13.22 -7.14 5.77
N VAL A 241 -14.24 -7.43 4.96
CA VAL A 241 -14.14 -8.35 3.84
C VAL A 241 -14.32 -7.56 2.55
N LEU A 242 -13.28 -7.54 1.73
CA LEU A 242 -13.23 -6.85 0.44
C LEU A 242 -13.16 -7.87 -0.69
N LYS A 243 -14.03 -7.75 -1.69
CA LYS A 243 -13.97 -8.59 -2.89
C LYS A 243 -13.72 -7.75 -4.13
N SER A 244 -12.69 -8.10 -4.89
CA SER A 244 -12.40 -7.45 -6.15
C SER A 244 -13.61 -7.50 -7.07
N THR A 245 -13.90 -6.36 -7.69
CA THR A 245 -14.92 -6.25 -8.73
C THR A 245 -14.43 -6.72 -10.09
N LYS A 246 -13.14 -7.13 -10.19
CA LYS A 246 -12.41 -7.42 -11.45
C LYS A 246 -12.32 -6.23 -12.39
N ARG A 247 -12.58 -5.03 -11.90
CA ARG A 247 -12.49 -3.77 -12.64
C ARG A 247 -11.37 -2.92 -12.07
N THR A 248 -10.81 -2.08 -12.93
CA THR A 248 -9.91 -1.02 -12.53
C THR A 248 -10.62 0.32 -12.63
N CYS A 249 -10.18 1.28 -11.84
CA CYS A 249 -10.48 2.69 -12.06
C CYS A 249 -9.21 3.48 -11.82
N SER A 250 -8.89 4.39 -12.73
CA SER A 250 -7.81 5.36 -12.56
C SER A 250 -8.32 6.75 -12.90
N ASN A 251 -7.92 7.74 -12.11
CA ASN A 251 -8.15 9.14 -12.43
C ASN A 251 -7.13 9.63 -13.48
N TYR A 252 -5.97 8.97 -13.59
CA TYR A 252 -4.89 9.32 -14.50
C TYR A 252 -4.59 8.22 -15.51
N ASN A 253 -4.20 8.64 -16.72
CA ASN A 253 -3.60 7.74 -17.70
C ASN A 253 -2.52 8.45 -18.49
N CYS A 254 -1.30 7.92 -18.48
CA CYS A 254 -0.15 8.44 -19.21
C CYS A 254 0.20 9.90 -18.88
N ALA A 255 0.01 10.32 -17.62
CA ALA A 255 0.05 11.73 -17.21
C ALA A 255 1.38 12.41 -17.55
N TYR A 256 2.50 11.73 -17.30
CA TYR A 256 3.84 12.27 -17.60
C TYR A 256 4.07 12.56 -19.09
N LEU A 257 3.36 11.85 -19.97
CA LEU A 257 3.46 12.02 -21.42
C LEU A 257 2.48 13.09 -21.95
N GLY A 258 1.86 13.86 -21.06
CA GLY A 258 0.80 14.82 -21.39
C GLY A 258 -0.57 14.17 -21.56
N GLY A 259 -0.75 12.93 -21.08
CA GLY A 259 -2.07 12.32 -20.96
C GLY A 259 -2.94 13.15 -20.03
N ILE A 260 -4.18 13.39 -20.44
CA ILE A 260 -5.15 14.10 -19.61
C ILE A 260 -5.69 13.16 -18.53
N PRO A 261 -6.02 13.68 -17.33
CA PRO A 261 -6.80 12.89 -16.39
C PRO A 261 -8.12 12.48 -17.06
N GLN A 262 -8.65 11.32 -16.70
CA GLN A 262 -9.88 10.78 -17.29
C GLN A 262 -11.11 11.51 -16.72
N TYR A 263 -11.18 12.83 -16.96
CA TYR A 263 -12.36 13.66 -16.73
C TYR A 263 -13.32 13.46 -17.91
N SER A 264 -14.55 12.97 -17.67
CA SER A 264 -15.64 13.21 -18.60
C SER A 264 -16.10 14.66 -18.43
N GLU A 265 -15.81 15.50 -19.43
CA GLU A 265 -16.40 16.82 -19.58
C GLU A 265 -17.89 16.68 -19.95
N ASP A 266 -18.76 16.58 -18.95
CA ASP A 266 -20.10 17.14 -19.06
C ASP A 266 -20.13 18.35 -18.12
N GLY A 267 -20.03 19.52 -18.72
CA GLY A 267 -20.04 20.79 -18.02
C GLY A 267 -21.39 20.99 -17.34
N ASP A 268 -21.40 20.82 -16.02
CA ASP A 268 -22.23 21.57 -15.09
C ASP A 268 -21.61 21.42 -13.69
N ASP A 269 -21.68 22.51 -12.92
CA ASP A 269 -21.13 22.70 -11.58
C ASP A 269 -21.63 21.63 -10.58
N VAL A 270 -20.93 20.49 -10.53
CA VAL A 270 -21.21 19.37 -9.62
C VAL A 270 -19.89 18.93 -8.96
N GLY A 271 -19.86 19.02 -7.63
CA GLY A 271 -18.67 18.82 -6.81
C GLY A 271 -17.95 17.48 -6.99
N ILE A 272 -16.71 17.46 -6.49
CA ILE A 272 -15.61 16.46 -6.58
C ILE A 272 -15.98 14.98 -6.30
N ASN A 273 -17.25 14.66 -6.01
CA ASN A 273 -17.73 13.31 -5.69
C ASN A 273 -18.18 12.46 -6.89
N HIS A 274 -17.91 12.86 -8.14
CA HIS A 274 -18.43 12.17 -9.33
C HIS A 274 -17.37 11.58 -10.26
N PHE A 275 -16.27 11.03 -9.73
CA PHE A 275 -15.25 10.34 -10.51
C PHE A 275 -15.01 8.92 -9.96
N CYS A 276 -14.81 7.96 -10.88
CA CYS A 276 -15.09 6.52 -10.77
C CYS A 276 -16.57 6.06 -10.72
N PHE A 277 -17.57 6.95 -10.70
CA PHE A 277 -19.00 6.55 -10.76
C PHE A 277 -19.59 6.48 -12.18
N SER A 278 -19.03 7.20 -13.16
CA SER A 278 -19.58 7.29 -14.52
C SER A 278 -19.48 6.00 -15.37
N LEU A 279 -18.67 5.00 -14.96
CA LEU A 279 -18.63 3.68 -15.63
C LEU A 279 -19.47 2.60 -14.91
N CYS A 280 -20.29 3.00 -13.93
CA CYS A 280 -21.16 2.11 -13.18
C CYS A 280 -22.58 2.68 -13.10
N SER A 281 -23.35 2.61 -14.18
CA SER A 281 -24.82 2.42 -14.14
C SER A 281 -25.40 2.38 -15.55
N SER A 282 -25.92 1.21 -15.94
CA SER A 282 -27.13 1.19 -16.76
C SER A 282 -28.33 1.34 -15.80
N SER A 283 -29.22 2.28 -16.11
CA SER A 283 -30.51 2.62 -15.48
C SER A 283 -30.52 3.62 -14.31
N ALA A 284 -31.29 4.69 -14.53
CA ALA A 284 -31.38 5.91 -13.73
C ALA A 284 -32.41 5.85 -12.60
N GLY A 285 -32.20 6.67 -11.56
CA GLY A 285 -33.19 6.99 -10.52
C GLY A 285 -32.71 8.14 -9.63
N ASN A 286 -33.39 9.29 -9.72
CA ASN A 286 -33.10 10.55 -9.00
C ASN A 286 -33.32 10.44 -7.48
N SER A 287 -32.41 11.00 -6.67
CA SER A 287 -32.78 11.71 -5.44
C SER A 287 -31.66 12.62 -4.91
N SER A 288 -32.07 13.78 -4.39
CA SER A 288 -31.26 14.88 -3.87
C SER A 288 -31.06 14.80 -2.35
N GLY A 289 -29.82 15.02 -1.87
CA GLY A 289 -29.47 15.10 -0.44
C GLY A 289 -28.32 16.10 -0.17
N PRO A 290 -28.15 16.60 1.07
CA PRO A 290 -27.54 17.90 1.35
C PRO A 290 -26.01 17.92 1.38
N LYS A 291 -25.46 19.11 1.09
CA LYS A 291 -24.05 19.45 0.86
C LYS A 291 -23.22 19.47 2.15
N ALA A 292 -22.03 18.86 2.12
CA ALA A 292 -21.00 18.99 3.17
C ALA A 292 -19.86 19.93 2.73
N LYS A 293 -19.35 20.72 3.68
CA LYS A 293 -18.31 21.74 3.50
C LYS A 293 -16.93 21.09 3.72
N VAL A 294 -16.01 21.28 2.79
CA VAL A 294 -14.65 20.71 2.84
C VAL A 294 -13.75 21.64 3.66
N ASP A 295 -13.28 21.14 4.80
CA ASP A 295 -12.16 21.71 5.54
C ASP A 295 -11.42 20.55 6.23
N THR A 296 -10.29 20.10 5.67
CA THR A 296 -9.37 19.23 6.42
C THR A 296 -7.96 19.32 5.85
N THR A 297 -7.08 19.94 6.64
CA THR A 297 -5.63 19.76 6.54
C THR A 297 -5.29 18.48 7.32
N TYR A 298 -4.92 17.39 6.64
CA TYR A 298 -4.50 16.17 7.32
C TYR A 298 -3.04 16.29 7.78
N LYS A 299 -2.82 16.50 9.07
CA LYS A 299 -1.51 16.29 9.71
C LYS A 299 -1.41 14.83 10.12
N TYR A 300 -0.59 14.05 9.42
CA TYR A 300 -0.22 12.72 9.87
C TYR A 300 1.03 12.81 10.76
N CYS A 301 1.01 12.08 11.87
CA CYS A 301 2.24 11.72 12.56
C CYS A 301 2.99 10.73 11.68
N SER A 302 4.06 11.20 11.04
CA SER A 302 5.18 10.32 10.69
C SER A 302 5.53 9.56 11.98
N SER A 303 5.44 8.24 11.96
CA SER A 303 6.11 7.42 12.96
C SER A 303 7.60 7.68 12.81
N SER A 304 8.10 8.71 13.49
CA SER A 304 9.51 8.82 13.77
C SER A 304 9.85 7.62 14.62
N ALA A 305 10.41 6.59 14.00
CA ALA A 305 11.28 5.67 14.72
C ALA A 305 12.24 6.55 15.53
N PRO A 306 12.39 6.29 16.84
CA PRO A 306 13.18 7.17 17.70
C PRO A 306 14.59 7.29 17.10
N ARG A 307 14.98 8.53 16.77
CA ARG A 307 16.36 8.88 16.45
C ARG A 307 17.21 8.38 17.62
N GLY A 308 17.99 7.32 17.39
CA GLY A 308 18.94 6.79 18.37
C GLY A 308 18.67 5.39 18.95
N GLY A 309 17.74 4.59 18.41
CA GLY A 309 17.60 3.18 18.77
C GLY A 309 17.85 2.27 17.56
N ARG A 310 18.89 1.42 17.60
CA ARG A 310 18.97 0.22 16.76
C ARG A 310 17.74 -0.64 17.05
N LEU A 311 16.65 -0.47 16.31
CA LEU A 311 15.53 -1.40 16.34
C LEU A 311 15.92 -2.61 15.49
N LEU A 312 16.20 -3.69 16.21
CA LEU A 312 16.49 -5.04 15.76
C LEU A 312 15.28 -5.64 15.01
N PHE A 313 14.99 -5.17 13.80
CA PHE A 313 14.17 -5.94 12.86
C PHE A 313 14.98 -6.39 11.62
N SER A 314 16.23 -5.94 11.49
CA SER A 314 17.20 -6.47 10.52
C SER A 314 17.99 -7.68 11.05
N MET A 315 17.63 -8.22 12.21
CA MET A 315 18.27 -9.40 12.81
C MET A 315 17.23 -10.29 13.49
N ILE A 316 16.20 -10.70 12.76
CA ILE A 316 15.62 -12.00 13.10
C ILE A 316 16.53 -13.03 12.44
N SER A 317 17.53 -13.49 13.19
CA SER A 317 18.39 -14.59 12.74
C SER A 317 17.48 -15.79 12.42
N PRO A 318 17.72 -16.55 11.33
CA PRO A 318 16.90 -17.72 10.97
C PRO A 318 16.64 -18.67 12.15
N GLU A 319 17.60 -18.77 13.08
CA GLU A 319 17.54 -19.60 14.29
C GLU A 319 16.40 -19.21 15.27
N LEU A 320 16.02 -17.94 15.35
CA LEU A 320 14.94 -17.50 16.24
C LEU A 320 13.55 -17.92 15.70
N ILE A 321 13.40 -17.99 14.37
CA ILE A 321 12.16 -18.40 13.69
C ILE A 321 12.03 -19.92 13.71
N THR A 322 13.13 -20.66 13.51
CA THR A 322 13.14 -22.12 13.71
C THR A 322 12.73 -22.50 15.13
N GLY A 323 13.12 -21.69 16.13
CA GLY A 323 12.70 -21.87 17.53
C GLY A 323 11.20 -21.68 17.75
N ILE A 324 10.58 -20.71 17.07
CA ILE A 324 9.12 -20.47 17.14
C ILE A 324 8.35 -21.59 16.41
N PHE A 325 8.80 -22.03 15.24
CA PHE A 325 8.20 -23.16 14.52
C PHE A 325 8.30 -24.50 15.28
N LEU A 326 9.44 -24.77 15.93
CA LEU A 326 9.61 -25.98 16.76
C LEU A 326 8.69 -26.00 17.99
N MET A 327 8.48 -24.84 18.64
CA MET A 327 7.56 -24.71 19.78
C MET A 327 6.11 -24.98 19.37
N ILE A 328 5.67 -24.57 18.18
CA ILE A 328 4.31 -24.80 17.68
C ILE A 328 4.10 -26.29 17.35
N THR A 329 5.08 -26.97 16.75
CA THR A 329 4.99 -28.42 16.51
C THR A 329 4.97 -29.26 17.78
N ALA A 330 5.54 -28.77 18.89
CA ALA A 330 5.55 -29.47 20.17
C ALA A 330 4.25 -29.31 20.99
N VAL A 331 3.44 -28.29 20.71
CA VAL A 331 2.18 -28.01 21.46
C VAL A 331 0.95 -28.72 20.86
N THR A 332 1.08 -29.36 19.70
CA THR A 332 0.05 -30.26 19.15
C THR A 332 0.68 -31.60 18.75
N PRO A 333 0.78 -32.57 19.68
CA PRO A 333 -0.25 -33.61 19.72
C PRO A 333 -0.43 -34.28 21.10
N THR A 334 -1.37 -33.82 21.92
CA THR A 334 -1.93 -34.64 23.01
C THR A 334 -3.37 -34.23 23.31
N LEU A 335 -4.30 -34.57 22.41
CA LEU A 335 -5.73 -34.66 22.76
C LEU A 335 -6.49 -35.50 21.71
N VAL A 336 -6.02 -36.71 21.39
CA VAL A 336 -6.86 -37.75 20.77
C VAL A 336 -6.43 -39.15 21.24
N SER A 337 -6.94 -39.57 22.40
CA SER A 337 -7.43 -40.92 22.73
C SER A 337 -7.98 -40.80 24.17
N GLY A 338 -9.18 -41.22 24.55
CA GLY A 338 -10.12 -42.16 23.98
C GLY A 338 -10.55 -43.08 25.14
N VAL A 339 -11.84 -42.98 25.53
CA VAL A 339 -12.56 -43.80 26.54
C VAL A 339 -12.38 -43.41 28.01
#